data_AF-A0A3R9W913-F1
#
_entry.id   AF-A0A3R9W913-F1
#
_cell.length_a   1.000
_cell.length_b   1.000
_cell.length_c   1.000
_cell.angle_alpha   90.00
_cell.angle_beta   90.00
_cell.angle_gamma   90.00
#
_symmetry.space_group_name_H-M   'P 1'
#
loop_
_entity.id
_entity.type
_entity.pdbx_description
1 polymer ?
#
loop_
_entity_poly.entity_id
_entity_poly.type
_entity_poly.pdbx_seq_one_letter_code
_entity_poly.pdbx_strand_id
1 'polypeptide(L)'
;MNKLRQRCRAAIRRAPAGPGRSGHRAVPRPHPAGHGRRGARPVMGLRRGHPGTLRGPAVTLFLAVLATILHSVPAHAEPSPVPTTAMTRCAHGFDPDASAALHLPGGRGTTFPSDARGLRPGDVLRIVPRMNDEVSTTGFWWQPADGSNWVTPAGADPRRAAPAGYPAPGLNAHSLIGRITGAQPFEVLSRSGCRQIGISGKLDLRINDPQDWDNFGAWNVDIQLYRNPLQDGGFEAQGTSSVSQPWNVEGPDAKVISTSAHGANSGSKSAVLSSPGTRVWNALSQPIPVRPHTNYVITGFFRTSSNVNTAFFGVRLPGVQLPVESHFGPAPGWCPSTTPTCYGQITVPFNSGNNTTVTAFAGFWGVGTPAHMSIDDIKVLSS
;
A
#
# COMPACT_ATOMS: atom_id res chain seq x y z
N MET A 1 -37.60 49.94 14.47
CA MET A 1 -38.97 49.40 14.27
C MET A 1 -38.91 48.45 13.09
N ASN A 2 -39.42 47.23 13.07
CA ASN A 2 -39.90 46.29 14.09
C ASN A 2 -40.23 45.01 13.28
N LYS A 3 -39.93 43.81 13.83
CA LYS A 3 -40.34 42.47 13.33
C LYS A 3 -39.55 42.00 12.08
N LEU A 4 -38.95 40.81 11.98
CA LEU A 4 -39.25 39.49 12.55
C LEU A 4 -37.95 38.75 12.95
N ARG A 5 -37.86 38.36 14.23
CA ARG A 5 -37.11 37.21 14.77
C ARG A 5 -38.15 36.28 15.39
N GLN A 6 -37.83 34.96 15.46
CA GLN A 6 -38.54 33.83 16.10
C GLN A 6 -39.11 32.85 15.05
N ARG A 7 -38.96 31.52 15.12
CA ARG A 7 -38.54 30.55 16.16
C ARG A 7 -38.07 29.28 15.43
N CYS A 8 -37.10 28.54 16.00
CA CYS A 8 -37.11 27.07 16.01
C CYS A 8 -36.04 26.56 16.99
N ARG A 9 -36.47 26.26 18.22
CA ARG A 9 -35.76 25.42 19.18
C ARG A 9 -36.75 24.40 19.73
N ALA A 10 -36.22 23.19 19.94
CA ALA A 10 -36.68 22.12 20.83
C ALA A 10 -37.81 21.19 20.35
N ALA A 11 -37.41 19.97 20.01
CA ALA A 11 -38.12 18.76 20.40
C ALA A 11 -37.10 17.66 20.76
N ILE A 12 -36.60 17.71 22.00
CA ILE A 12 -35.96 16.57 22.67
C ILE A 12 -37.11 15.71 23.20
N ARG A 13 -37.34 14.53 22.60
CA ARG A 13 -38.22 13.51 23.18
C ARG A 13 -37.39 12.46 23.90
N ARG A 14 -37.60 12.39 25.22
CA ARG A 14 -37.15 11.35 26.13
C ARG A 14 -37.78 10.01 25.74
N ALA A 15 -36.97 8.96 25.63
CA ALA A 15 -37.44 7.59 25.56
C ALA A 15 -37.73 7.05 26.98
N PRO A 16 -38.77 6.22 27.17
CA PRO A 16 -39.10 5.66 28.48
C PRO A 16 -38.22 4.46 28.81
N ALA A 17 -37.82 4.39 30.09
CA ALA A 17 -37.21 3.23 30.71
C ALA A 17 -38.27 2.12 30.89
N GLY A 18 -37.99 0.93 30.37
CA GLY A 18 -38.76 -0.29 30.59
C GLY A 18 -38.05 -1.23 31.57
N PRO A 19 -38.80 -2.00 32.40
CA PRO A 19 -38.25 -2.81 33.50
C PRO A 19 -37.82 -4.21 33.04
N GLY A 20 -36.91 -4.82 33.79
CA GLY A 20 -36.20 -6.03 33.40
C GLY A 20 -36.90 -7.37 33.66
N ARG A 21 -36.21 -8.48 33.31
CA ARG A 21 -36.11 -9.73 34.08
C ARG A 21 -35.33 -10.82 33.33
N SER A 22 -34.70 -11.69 34.14
CA SER A 22 -34.29 -13.10 33.92
C SER A 22 -33.29 -13.39 32.80
N GLY A 23 -32.21 -14.14 32.98
CA GLY A 23 -31.99 -15.25 33.92
C GLY A 23 -31.85 -16.56 33.13
N HIS A 24 -30.68 -16.83 32.54
CA HIS A 24 -30.30 -18.13 31.98
C HIS A 24 -28.81 -18.35 32.28
N ARG A 25 -28.48 -19.07 33.36
CA ARG A 25 -28.26 -20.53 33.43
C ARG A 25 -27.06 -20.98 32.58
N ALA A 26 -25.91 -21.05 33.23
CA ALA A 26 -24.71 -21.72 32.76
C ALA A 26 -24.97 -23.23 32.61
N VAL A 27 -24.51 -23.80 31.49
CA VAL A 27 -24.39 -25.24 31.28
C VAL A 27 -22.91 -25.54 31.03
N PRO A 28 -22.27 -26.41 31.84
CA PRO A 28 -20.91 -26.85 31.59
C PRO A 28 -20.91 -27.95 30.52
N ARG A 29 -20.02 -27.83 29.52
CA ARG A 29 -19.72 -28.93 28.60
C ARG A 29 -18.59 -29.80 29.17
N PRO A 30 -18.69 -31.13 29.07
CA PRO A 30 -17.72 -32.06 29.64
C PRO A 30 -16.51 -32.26 28.73
N HIS A 31 -15.35 -32.46 29.37
CA HIS A 31 -14.16 -33.07 28.80
C HIS A 31 -14.44 -34.51 28.33
N PRO A 32 -13.81 -34.93 27.22
CA PRO A 32 -13.40 -36.31 27.04
C PRO A 32 -11.92 -36.45 27.35
N ALA A 33 -11.64 -37.24 28.38
CA ALA A 33 -10.39 -37.98 28.51
C ALA A 33 -10.34 -39.09 27.44
N GLY A 34 -9.13 -39.47 27.02
CA GLY A 34 -8.92 -40.82 26.50
C GLY A 34 -7.90 -40.97 25.38
N HIS A 35 -6.87 -41.76 25.70
CA HIS A 35 -6.03 -42.56 24.79
C HIS A 35 -4.95 -41.78 24.01
N GLY A 36 -3.65 -41.94 24.26
CA GLY A 36 -2.93 -43.15 24.65
C GLY A 36 -2.60 -43.98 23.41
N ARG A 37 -1.47 -43.69 22.75
CA ARG A 37 -0.75 -44.66 21.91
C ARG A 37 0.71 -44.25 21.76
N ARG A 38 1.56 -44.95 22.53
CA ARG A 38 3.00 -45.07 22.29
C ARG A 38 3.18 -45.82 20.97
N GLY A 39 3.76 -45.17 19.97
CA GLY A 39 4.23 -45.80 18.75
C GLY A 39 5.75 -45.73 18.73
N ALA A 40 6.40 -46.83 19.13
CA ALA A 40 7.81 -47.05 18.90
C ALA A 40 8.09 -47.00 17.39
N ARG A 41 9.11 -46.24 16.97
CA ARG A 41 9.69 -46.34 15.64
C ARG A 41 11.14 -46.80 15.72
N PRO A 42 11.60 -47.59 14.75
CA PRO A 42 12.77 -48.44 14.87
C PRO A 42 14.05 -47.67 14.61
N VAL A 43 15.07 -48.01 15.40
CA VAL A 43 16.47 -47.70 15.15
C VAL A 43 16.89 -48.40 13.86
N MET A 44 16.98 -47.64 12.76
CA MET A 44 17.53 -48.14 11.50
C MET A 44 19.06 -48.05 11.58
N GLY A 45 19.69 -49.20 11.84
CA GLY A 45 21.14 -49.34 11.86
C GLY A 45 21.74 -49.13 10.46
N LEU A 46 22.53 -48.08 10.30
CA LEU A 46 23.41 -47.92 9.15
C LEU A 46 24.52 -48.97 9.21
N ARG A 47 24.40 -50.03 8.39
CA ARG A 47 25.52 -50.90 8.02
C ARG A 47 26.49 -50.09 7.15
N ARG A 48 27.71 -49.91 7.65
CA ARG A 48 28.87 -49.48 6.86
C ARG A 48 29.23 -50.60 5.86
N GLY A 49 28.88 -50.41 4.59
CA GLY A 49 29.44 -51.17 3.48
C GLY A 49 30.78 -50.58 3.06
N HIS A 50 31.81 -51.42 2.94
CA HIS A 50 33.13 -51.05 2.43
C HIS A 50 33.06 -50.63 0.94
N PRO A 51 33.89 -49.66 0.51
CA PRO A 51 34.01 -49.31 -0.90
C PRO A 51 34.82 -50.39 -1.63
N GLY A 52 34.15 -51.17 -2.48
CA GLY A 52 34.80 -51.98 -3.50
C GLY A 52 35.37 -51.09 -4.59
N THR A 53 36.69 -51.04 -4.70
CA THR A 53 37.43 -50.41 -5.80
C THR A 53 37.18 -51.15 -7.11
N LEU A 54 36.23 -50.64 -7.91
CA LEU A 54 36.11 -50.99 -9.33
C LEU A 54 37.09 -50.14 -10.14
N ARG A 55 38.26 -50.71 -10.45
CA ARG A 55 39.17 -50.22 -11.49
C ARG A 55 38.81 -50.89 -12.80
N GLY A 56 38.19 -50.16 -13.72
CA GLY A 56 37.93 -50.63 -15.08
C GLY A 56 37.62 -49.44 -16.01
N PRO A 57 38.18 -49.39 -17.23
CA PRO A 57 38.11 -48.24 -18.14
C PRO A 57 36.71 -47.95 -18.71
N ALA A 58 35.68 -48.70 -18.31
CA ALA A 58 34.29 -48.48 -18.69
C ALA A 58 33.57 -47.40 -17.84
N VAL A 59 34.12 -47.00 -16.69
CA VAL A 59 33.51 -45.98 -15.81
C VAL A 59 33.71 -44.55 -16.35
N THR A 60 34.74 -44.32 -17.16
CA THR A 60 35.05 -43.00 -17.72
C THR A 60 34.05 -42.54 -18.77
N LEU A 61 33.41 -43.47 -19.49
CA LEU A 61 32.41 -43.14 -20.51
C LEU A 61 31.02 -42.85 -19.92
N PHE A 62 30.67 -43.48 -18.80
CA PHE A 62 29.38 -43.24 -18.10
C PHE A 62 29.39 -41.91 -17.32
N LEU A 63 30.54 -41.47 -16.81
CA LEU A 63 30.70 -40.15 -16.19
C LEU A 63 30.71 -38.99 -17.22
N ALA A 64 31.17 -39.22 -18.45
CA ALA A 64 31.12 -38.21 -19.51
C ALA A 64 29.71 -37.97 -20.04
N VAL A 65 28.85 -38.99 -20.09
CA VAL A 65 27.44 -38.87 -20.52
C VAL A 65 26.55 -38.31 -19.40
N LEU A 66 26.85 -38.59 -18.13
CA LEU A 66 26.14 -37.95 -17.00
C LEU A 66 26.55 -36.47 -16.84
N ALA A 67 27.78 -36.10 -17.20
CA ALA A 67 28.24 -34.72 -17.21
C ALA A 67 27.62 -33.88 -18.34
N THR A 68 27.24 -34.46 -19.48
CA THR A 68 26.58 -33.71 -20.58
C THR A 68 25.07 -33.58 -20.42
N ILE A 69 24.41 -34.46 -19.65
CA ILE A 69 22.96 -34.37 -19.36
C ILE A 69 22.66 -33.36 -18.23
N LEU A 70 23.65 -32.95 -17.43
CA LEU A 70 23.48 -31.96 -16.36
C LEU A 70 23.58 -30.48 -16.80
N HIS A 71 23.85 -30.19 -18.09
CA HIS A 71 23.99 -28.82 -18.60
C HIS A 71 22.70 -28.19 -19.15
N SER A 72 21.55 -28.86 -18.97
CA SER A 72 20.24 -28.35 -19.41
C SER A 72 19.20 -28.42 -18.29
N VAL A 73 19.60 -28.17 -17.04
CA VAL A 73 18.64 -27.71 -16.05
C VAL A 73 18.23 -26.30 -16.51
N PRO A 74 16.97 -26.06 -16.91
CA PRO A 74 16.52 -24.70 -17.22
C PRO A 74 16.88 -23.85 -16.00
N ALA A 75 17.63 -22.78 -16.22
CA ALA A 75 17.92 -21.79 -15.18
C ALA A 75 16.61 -21.58 -14.43
N HIS A 76 16.58 -21.93 -13.13
CA HIS A 76 15.42 -21.72 -12.29
C HIS A 76 14.96 -20.30 -12.58
N ALA A 77 13.80 -20.17 -13.23
CA ALA A 77 13.25 -18.87 -13.54
C ALA A 77 13.26 -18.11 -12.22
N GLU A 78 14.09 -17.08 -12.13
CA GLU A 78 14.13 -16.25 -10.94
C GLU A 78 12.68 -15.85 -10.67
N PRO A 79 12.19 -16.01 -9.44
CA PRO A 79 10.80 -15.68 -9.12
C PRO A 79 10.53 -14.28 -9.68
N SER A 80 9.52 -14.17 -10.54
CA SER A 80 9.24 -12.93 -11.26
C SER A 80 9.30 -11.76 -10.28
N PRO A 81 9.99 -10.65 -10.62
CA PRO A 81 10.20 -9.56 -9.70
C PRO A 81 8.84 -9.10 -9.17
N VAL A 82 8.63 -9.27 -7.87
CA VAL A 82 7.35 -8.95 -7.27
C VAL A 82 7.09 -7.46 -7.46
N PRO A 83 5.94 -7.04 -8.00
CA PRO A 83 5.70 -5.65 -8.31
C PRO A 83 5.87 -4.74 -7.08
N THR A 84 6.74 -3.74 -7.24
CA THR A 84 7.37 -2.98 -6.17
C THR A 84 6.74 -1.61 -5.93
N THR A 85 5.60 -1.29 -6.54
CA THR A 85 4.94 0.02 -6.40
C THR A 85 3.43 -0.14 -6.52
N ALA A 86 2.67 0.83 -5.99
CA ALA A 86 1.24 0.93 -6.27
C ALA A 86 0.92 0.85 -7.78
N MET A 87 1.76 1.43 -8.63
CA MET A 87 1.58 1.40 -10.09
C MET A 87 1.77 0.01 -10.67
N THR A 88 2.87 -0.66 -10.32
CA THR A 88 3.16 -2.01 -10.84
C THR A 88 2.15 -3.02 -10.31
N ARG A 89 1.75 -2.94 -9.04
CA ARG A 89 0.65 -3.76 -8.49
C ARG A 89 -0.65 -3.58 -9.29
N CYS A 90 -1.00 -2.34 -9.58
CA CYS A 90 -2.17 -2.04 -10.39
C CYS A 90 -2.06 -2.62 -11.81
N ALA A 91 -0.92 -2.39 -12.48
CA ALA A 91 -0.69 -2.82 -13.86
C ALA A 91 -0.71 -4.35 -14.02
N HIS A 92 -0.27 -5.08 -13.01
CA HIS A 92 -0.27 -6.55 -13.00
C HIS A 92 -1.52 -7.16 -12.35
N GLY A 93 -2.54 -6.35 -12.03
CA GLY A 93 -3.81 -6.85 -11.52
C GLY A 93 -3.74 -7.47 -10.12
N PHE A 94 -2.82 -7.02 -9.28
CA PHE A 94 -2.80 -7.40 -7.86
C PHE A 94 -4.05 -6.85 -7.17
N ASP A 95 -4.39 -7.42 -6.02
CA ASP A 95 -5.52 -6.93 -5.24
C ASP A 95 -5.27 -5.48 -4.79
N PRO A 96 -6.26 -4.60 -4.93
CA PRO A 96 -6.16 -3.23 -4.44
C PRO A 96 -6.22 -3.17 -2.91
N ASP A 97 -5.70 -2.09 -2.33
CA ASP A 97 -5.81 -1.86 -0.88
C ASP A 97 -7.21 -1.39 -0.47
N ALA A 98 -7.96 -0.81 -1.40
CA ALA A 98 -9.39 -0.57 -1.27
C ALA A 98 -10.08 -0.73 -2.62
N SER A 99 -11.29 -1.28 -2.62
CA SER A 99 -12.15 -1.32 -3.79
C SER A 99 -13.58 -0.92 -3.44
N ALA A 100 -14.29 -0.36 -4.42
CA ALA A 100 -15.71 -0.07 -4.31
C ALA A 100 -16.38 -0.20 -5.66
N ALA A 101 -17.57 -0.81 -5.68
CA ALA A 101 -18.49 -0.70 -6.79
C ALA A 101 -19.35 0.54 -6.59
N LEU A 102 -19.31 1.48 -7.53
CA LEU A 102 -20.13 2.67 -7.52
C LEU A 102 -21.23 2.56 -8.57
N HIS A 103 -22.44 2.92 -8.17
CA HIS A 103 -23.55 3.17 -9.06
C HIS A 103 -23.60 4.67 -9.36
N LEU A 104 -23.36 5.03 -10.62
CA LEU A 104 -23.33 6.40 -11.12
C LEU A 104 -24.65 6.68 -11.84
N PRO A 105 -25.68 7.25 -11.18
CA PRO A 105 -26.89 7.63 -11.88
C PRO A 105 -26.54 8.70 -12.92
N GLY A 106 -27.18 8.62 -14.09
CA GLY A 106 -26.85 9.41 -15.27
C GLY A 106 -26.65 10.91 -14.98
N GLY A 107 -27.33 11.46 -13.99
CA GLY A 107 -27.28 12.90 -13.73
C GLY A 107 -26.61 13.43 -12.48
N ARG A 108 -25.84 12.64 -11.73
CA ARG A 108 -25.11 13.18 -10.57
C ARG A 108 -23.70 12.63 -10.46
N GLY A 109 -22.74 13.55 -10.37
CA GLY A 109 -21.37 13.22 -10.00
C GLY A 109 -21.33 12.46 -8.66
N THR A 110 -20.58 11.38 -8.62
CA THR A 110 -20.37 10.60 -7.40
C THR A 110 -18.92 10.73 -6.96
N THR A 111 -18.70 10.94 -5.66
CA THR A 111 -17.36 11.16 -5.11
C THR A 111 -16.76 9.90 -4.47
N PHE A 112 -15.45 9.72 -4.64
CA PHE A 112 -14.66 8.60 -4.11
C PHE A 112 -13.25 9.06 -3.65
N PRO A 113 -12.61 8.44 -2.64
CA PRO A 113 -13.27 7.61 -1.63
C PRO A 113 -14.32 8.43 -0.87
N SER A 114 -15.35 7.76 -0.36
CA SER A 114 -16.37 8.39 0.48
C SER A 114 -15.82 8.76 1.87
N ASP A 115 -14.67 8.19 2.25
CA ASP A 115 -13.97 8.54 3.47
C ASP A 115 -13.38 9.96 3.41
N ALA A 116 -13.18 10.56 4.57
CA ALA A 116 -12.62 11.90 4.67
C ALA A 116 -11.14 11.97 4.25
N ARG A 117 -10.48 10.85 3.96
CA ARG A 117 -9.03 10.79 3.72
C ARG A 117 -8.65 11.15 2.29
N GLY A 118 -9.59 11.04 1.34
CA GLY A 118 -9.38 11.39 -0.07
C GLY A 118 -8.29 10.56 -0.75
N LEU A 119 -8.02 10.86 -2.02
CA LEU A 119 -6.82 10.42 -2.74
C LEU A 119 -5.63 11.28 -2.33
N ARG A 120 -4.43 10.69 -2.37
CA ARG A 120 -3.16 11.34 -2.03
C ARG A 120 -2.16 11.27 -3.18
N PRO A 121 -1.18 12.18 -3.27
CA PRO A 121 -0.04 12.02 -4.17
C PRO A 121 0.63 10.66 -3.98
N GLY A 122 0.85 9.95 -5.07
CA GLY A 122 1.42 8.60 -5.08
C GLY A 122 0.40 7.45 -5.00
N ASP A 123 -0.86 7.72 -4.64
CA ASP A 123 -1.93 6.73 -4.83
C ASP A 123 -2.02 6.37 -6.33
N VAL A 124 -2.41 5.13 -6.63
CA VAL A 124 -2.71 4.68 -7.98
C VAL A 124 -4.15 4.20 -8.03
N LEU A 125 -4.90 4.73 -8.99
CA LEU A 125 -6.30 4.46 -9.18
C LEU A 125 -6.51 3.64 -10.44
N ARG A 126 -7.35 2.61 -10.35
CA ARG A 126 -7.91 1.89 -11.50
C ARG A 126 -9.41 2.01 -11.47
N ILE A 127 -9.99 2.44 -12.57
CA ILE A 127 -11.43 2.61 -12.73
C ILE A 127 -11.85 1.68 -13.86
N VAL A 128 -12.73 0.73 -13.56
CA VAL A 128 -13.21 -0.28 -14.49
C VAL A 128 -14.72 -0.13 -14.65
N PRO A 129 -15.19 0.60 -15.66
CA PRO A 129 -16.61 0.73 -15.91
C PRO A 129 -17.17 -0.55 -16.58
N ARG A 130 -18.43 -0.87 -16.31
CA ARG A 130 -19.14 -1.95 -17.03
C ARG A 130 -19.61 -1.42 -18.39
N MET A 131 -19.07 -2.00 -19.46
CA MET A 131 -19.28 -1.48 -20.82
C MET A 131 -20.70 -1.66 -21.37
N ASN A 132 -21.50 -2.56 -20.78
CA ASN A 132 -22.89 -2.79 -21.20
C ASN A 132 -23.89 -1.84 -20.51
N ASP A 133 -23.42 -0.99 -19.60
CA ASP A 133 -24.26 -0.01 -18.96
C ASP A 133 -24.36 1.24 -19.84
N GLU A 134 -25.55 1.82 -19.92
CA GLU A 134 -25.81 2.97 -20.78
C GLU A 134 -26.52 4.08 -20.00
N VAL A 135 -26.23 5.32 -20.42
CA VAL A 135 -26.88 6.54 -19.93
C VAL A 135 -27.46 7.28 -21.12
N SER A 136 -28.73 7.70 -21.04
CA SER A 136 -29.32 8.61 -22.00
C SER A 136 -28.87 10.03 -21.70
N THR A 137 -28.38 10.74 -22.72
CA THR A 137 -27.82 12.10 -22.65
C THR A 137 -28.85 13.21 -22.81
N THR A 138 -30.14 12.88 -22.72
CA THR A 138 -31.20 13.87 -22.95
C THR A 138 -32.35 13.70 -21.97
N GLY A 139 -32.83 14.81 -21.42
CA GLY A 139 -33.89 14.90 -20.42
C GLY A 139 -35.32 14.79 -20.93
N PHE A 140 -35.52 14.64 -22.24
CA PHE A 140 -36.84 14.83 -22.85
C PHE A 140 -37.61 13.52 -23.03
N TRP A 141 -38.83 13.49 -22.48
CA TRP A 141 -39.68 12.29 -22.34
C TRP A 141 -40.25 11.75 -23.67
N TRP A 142 -40.07 12.45 -24.79
CA TRP A 142 -40.56 12.05 -26.13
C TRP A 142 -39.45 11.55 -27.07
N GLN A 143 -38.33 11.12 -26.52
CA GLN A 143 -37.19 10.65 -27.30
C GLN A 143 -37.55 9.55 -28.30
N PRO A 144 -36.88 9.52 -29.46
CA PRO A 144 -37.04 8.43 -30.41
C PRO A 144 -36.69 7.11 -29.74
N ALA A 145 -37.53 6.10 -29.95
CA ALA A 145 -37.37 4.76 -29.39
C ALA A 145 -36.14 4.01 -29.96
N ASP A 146 -35.42 4.63 -30.90
CA ASP A 146 -34.26 4.06 -31.60
C ASP A 146 -32.98 4.05 -30.74
N GLY A 147 -33.01 4.68 -29.57
CA GLY A 147 -31.91 4.67 -28.62
C GLY A 147 -30.72 5.54 -29.04
N SER A 148 -30.87 6.45 -30.00
CA SER A 148 -29.76 7.25 -30.54
C SER A 148 -28.99 8.11 -29.52
N ASN A 149 -29.55 8.31 -28.33
CA ASN A 149 -29.01 9.17 -27.27
C ASN A 149 -28.42 8.38 -26.09
N TRP A 150 -28.39 7.06 -26.17
CA TRP A 150 -27.75 6.22 -25.15
C TRP A 150 -26.27 6.10 -25.43
N VAL A 151 -25.46 6.35 -24.40
CA VAL A 151 -24.01 6.27 -24.47
C VAL A 151 -23.48 5.29 -23.42
N THR A 152 -22.50 4.50 -23.85
CA THR A 152 -21.67 3.71 -22.94
C THR A 152 -20.67 4.64 -22.21
N PRO A 153 -19.93 4.14 -21.21
CA PRO A 153 -18.88 4.91 -20.54
C PRO A 153 -17.79 5.45 -21.50
N ALA A 154 -17.69 4.94 -22.73
CA ALA A 154 -16.78 5.46 -23.75
C ALA A 154 -17.22 6.83 -24.30
N GLY A 155 -18.50 7.18 -24.16
CA GLY A 155 -19.11 8.40 -24.68
C GLY A 155 -19.56 8.29 -26.13
N ALA A 156 -19.63 9.42 -26.83
CA ALA A 156 -20.06 9.48 -28.22
C ALA A 156 -19.19 8.62 -29.16
N ASP A 157 -19.84 7.90 -30.08
CA ASP A 157 -19.23 7.15 -31.18
C ASP A 157 -19.86 7.59 -32.52
N PRO A 158 -19.09 8.11 -33.50
CA PRO A 158 -17.66 8.39 -33.44
C PRO A 158 -17.33 9.43 -32.36
N ARG A 159 -16.10 9.37 -31.85
CA ARG A 159 -15.57 10.31 -30.84
C ARG A 159 -15.76 11.76 -31.27
N ARG A 160 -16.34 12.59 -30.39
CA ARG A 160 -16.55 14.04 -30.61
C ARG A 160 -15.94 14.82 -29.46
N ALA A 161 -15.08 15.79 -29.76
CA ALA A 161 -14.53 16.65 -28.71
C ALA A 161 -15.64 17.48 -28.07
N ALA A 162 -15.71 17.44 -26.74
CA ALA A 162 -16.62 18.21 -25.93
C ALA A 162 -16.34 19.72 -26.09
N PRO A 163 -17.33 20.55 -26.46
CA PRO A 163 -17.14 21.99 -26.63
C PRO A 163 -16.97 22.71 -25.28
N ALA A 164 -16.74 24.02 -25.36
CA ALA A 164 -16.75 24.89 -24.19
C ALA A 164 -18.10 24.79 -23.43
N GLY A 165 -18.05 24.82 -22.10
CA GLY A 165 -19.23 24.67 -21.23
C GLY A 165 -19.44 23.24 -20.70
N TYR A 166 -18.78 22.24 -21.29
CA TYR A 166 -18.77 20.88 -20.76
C TYR A 166 -17.94 20.79 -19.47
N PRO A 167 -18.18 19.79 -18.60
CA PRO A 167 -17.36 19.57 -17.41
C PRO A 167 -15.88 19.31 -17.73
N ALA A 168 -15.59 18.73 -18.91
CA ALA A 168 -14.25 18.49 -19.42
C ALA A 168 -14.15 18.81 -20.93
N PRO A 169 -14.03 20.10 -21.30
CA PRO A 169 -13.88 20.51 -22.69
C PRO A 169 -12.64 19.88 -23.34
N GLY A 170 -12.76 19.47 -24.61
CA GLY A 170 -11.70 18.80 -25.37
C GLY A 170 -11.61 17.27 -25.20
N LEU A 171 -12.21 16.71 -24.15
CA LEU A 171 -12.37 15.26 -23.98
C LEU A 171 -13.56 14.73 -24.81
N ASN A 172 -13.82 13.42 -24.89
CA ASN A 172 -14.99 12.92 -25.62
C ASN A 172 -16.30 13.37 -24.96
N ALA A 173 -17.24 13.88 -25.75
CA ALA A 173 -18.57 14.25 -25.32
C ALA A 173 -19.31 13.03 -24.76
N HIS A 174 -20.04 13.24 -23.66
CA HIS A 174 -20.84 12.23 -22.97
C HIS A 174 -20.07 11.00 -22.46
N SER A 175 -18.73 11.05 -22.43
CA SER A 175 -17.92 9.98 -21.85
C SER A 175 -17.92 10.00 -20.32
N LEU A 176 -17.59 8.86 -19.71
CA LEU A 176 -17.27 8.81 -18.29
C LEU A 176 -15.93 9.51 -18.05
N ILE A 177 -15.97 10.59 -17.27
CA ILE A 177 -14.80 11.35 -16.86
C ILE A 177 -14.56 11.22 -15.35
N GLY A 178 -13.28 11.26 -14.99
CA GLY A 178 -12.83 11.47 -13.63
C GLY A 178 -12.27 12.87 -13.45
N ARG A 179 -12.55 13.48 -12.30
CA ARG A 179 -11.97 14.75 -11.88
C ARG A 179 -11.46 14.63 -10.46
N ILE A 180 -10.27 15.18 -10.20
CA ILE A 180 -9.76 15.34 -8.84
C ILE A 180 -9.74 16.83 -8.56
N THR A 181 -10.20 17.26 -7.38
CA THR A 181 -10.20 18.69 -7.00
C THR A 181 -8.80 19.29 -7.21
N GLY A 182 -8.70 20.32 -8.06
CA GLY A 182 -7.43 20.97 -8.41
C GLY A 182 -6.66 20.34 -9.59
N ALA A 183 -7.13 19.24 -10.18
CA ALA A 183 -6.56 18.62 -11.38
C ALA A 183 -7.44 18.84 -12.61
N GLN A 184 -6.81 18.76 -13.78
CA GLN A 184 -7.54 18.65 -15.04
C GLN A 184 -8.34 17.34 -15.08
N PRO A 185 -9.59 17.37 -15.59
CA PRO A 185 -10.38 16.17 -15.77
C PRO A 185 -9.74 15.23 -16.78
N PHE A 186 -10.18 13.98 -16.78
CA PHE A 186 -9.67 12.95 -17.67
C PHE A 186 -10.74 11.94 -18.04
N GLU A 187 -10.60 11.32 -19.20
CA GLU A 187 -11.49 10.24 -19.62
C GLU A 187 -11.04 8.92 -19.00
N VAL A 188 -11.98 8.22 -18.39
CA VAL A 188 -11.72 6.95 -17.70
C VAL A 188 -11.19 5.88 -18.66
N LEU A 189 -11.68 5.86 -19.89
CA LEU A 189 -11.35 4.83 -20.89
C LEU A 189 -10.29 5.24 -21.92
N SER A 190 -9.76 6.47 -21.86
CA SER A 190 -8.75 6.93 -22.82
C SER A 190 -7.42 6.16 -22.74
N ARG A 191 -7.12 5.59 -21.57
CA ARG A 191 -5.95 4.73 -21.31
C ARG A 191 -6.34 3.66 -20.31
N SER A 192 -6.22 2.40 -20.68
CA SER A 192 -6.57 1.29 -19.80
C SER A 192 -5.67 1.24 -18.56
N GLY A 193 -6.29 0.95 -17.41
CA GLY A 193 -5.65 0.28 -16.29
C GLY A 193 -5.45 1.18 -15.08
N CYS A 194 -4.40 2.00 -15.08
CA CYS A 194 -3.84 2.53 -13.84
C CYS A 194 -3.39 3.98 -13.98
N ARG A 195 -3.80 4.82 -13.03
CA ARG A 195 -3.46 6.25 -12.99
C ARG A 195 -2.85 6.62 -11.66
N GLN A 196 -1.61 7.11 -11.69
CA GLN A 196 -0.99 7.71 -10.51
C GLN A 196 -1.62 9.07 -10.22
N ILE A 197 -1.93 9.30 -8.95
CA ILE A 197 -2.48 10.54 -8.45
C ILE A 197 -1.31 11.47 -8.11
N GLY A 198 -1.30 12.66 -8.73
CA GLY A 198 -0.27 13.67 -8.47
C GLY A 198 -0.64 14.68 -7.39
N ILE A 199 -1.92 14.81 -7.04
CA ILE A 199 -2.42 15.79 -6.09
C ILE A 199 -3.44 15.17 -5.13
N SER A 200 -3.53 15.71 -3.91
CA SER A 200 -4.58 15.29 -2.96
C SER A 200 -5.95 15.79 -3.41
N GLY A 201 -6.99 14.99 -3.19
CA GLY A 201 -8.36 15.43 -3.44
C GLY A 201 -9.38 14.30 -3.44
N LYS A 202 -10.65 14.64 -3.63
CA LYS A 202 -11.69 13.65 -3.91
C LYS A 202 -11.73 13.39 -5.41
N LEU A 203 -11.82 12.13 -5.81
CA LEU A 203 -12.25 11.75 -7.14
C LEU A 203 -13.74 12.02 -7.26
N ASP A 204 -14.12 12.62 -8.37
CA ASP A 204 -15.49 12.86 -8.77
C ASP A 204 -15.66 12.21 -10.15
N LEU A 205 -16.55 11.22 -10.22
CA LEU A 205 -16.90 10.53 -11.45
C LEU A 205 -18.23 11.05 -11.96
N ARG A 206 -18.28 11.47 -13.23
CA ARG A 206 -19.49 11.97 -13.86
C ARG A 206 -19.45 11.78 -15.38
N ILE A 207 -20.58 12.00 -16.02
CA ILE A 207 -20.67 12.12 -17.46
C ILE A 207 -20.14 13.49 -17.93
N ASN A 208 -19.46 13.51 -19.07
CA ASN A 208 -19.00 14.74 -19.71
C ASN A 208 -20.14 15.39 -20.50
N ASP A 209 -21.11 15.95 -19.77
CA ASP A 209 -22.31 16.59 -20.30
C ASP A 209 -22.55 17.93 -19.59
N PRO A 210 -22.79 19.06 -20.29
CA PRO A 210 -23.07 20.36 -19.68
C PRO A 210 -24.39 20.38 -18.90
N GLN A 211 -25.33 19.47 -19.19
CA GLN A 211 -26.64 19.41 -18.55
C GLN A 211 -26.80 18.13 -17.73
N ASP A 212 -25.81 17.82 -16.87
CA ASP A 212 -25.79 16.55 -16.15
C ASP A 212 -27.12 16.19 -15.45
N TRP A 213 -27.87 17.16 -14.92
CA TRP A 213 -29.18 16.96 -14.28
C TRP A 213 -30.27 16.28 -15.13
N ASP A 214 -30.15 16.23 -16.46
CA ASP A 214 -31.18 15.73 -17.36
C ASP A 214 -30.93 14.31 -17.90
N ASN A 215 -29.84 13.68 -17.46
CA ASN A 215 -29.47 12.34 -17.91
C ASN A 215 -30.24 11.22 -17.19
N PHE A 216 -30.60 10.16 -17.94
CA PHE A 216 -31.29 8.98 -17.41
C PHE A 216 -30.47 7.70 -17.55
N GLY A 217 -30.78 6.68 -16.76
CA GLY A 217 -29.99 5.45 -16.70
C GLY A 217 -28.85 5.57 -15.69
N ALA A 218 -27.87 4.66 -15.77
CA ALA A 218 -26.74 4.64 -14.86
C ALA A 218 -25.59 3.81 -15.40
N TRP A 219 -24.38 4.16 -14.96
CA TRP A 219 -23.20 3.31 -15.12
C TRP A 219 -22.79 2.70 -13.79
N ASN A 220 -22.36 1.45 -13.80
CA ASN A 220 -21.70 0.82 -12.68
C ASN A 220 -20.19 0.79 -12.92
N VAL A 221 -19.43 1.16 -11.90
CA VAL A 221 -17.98 1.32 -12.00
C VAL A 221 -17.29 0.68 -10.82
N ASP A 222 -16.35 -0.21 -11.09
CA ASP A 222 -15.46 -0.76 -10.07
C ASP A 222 -14.23 0.14 -9.94
N ILE A 223 -14.06 0.72 -8.77
CA ILE A 223 -12.89 1.52 -8.42
C ILE A 223 -11.96 0.68 -7.57
N GLN A 224 -10.69 0.71 -7.93
CA GLN A 224 -9.60 0.01 -7.27
C GLN A 224 -8.52 1.04 -6.91
N LEU A 225 -8.13 1.06 -5.64
CA LEU A 225 -7.15 1.99 -5.10
C LEU A 225 -5.93 1.22 -4.59
N TYR A 226 -4.78 1.58 -5.11
CA TYR A 226 -3.48 1.05 -4.76
C TYR A 226 -2.68 2.15 -4.07
N ARG A 227 -2.16 1.87 -2.88
CA ARG A 227 -1.37 2.74 -2.03
C ARG A 227 -0.10 2.03 -1.60
N ASN A 228 0.99 2.78 -1.47
CA ASN A 228 2.13 2.25 -0.73
C ASN A 228 1.74 2.22 0.76
N PRO A 229 1.86 1.07 1.46
CA PRO A 229 1.53 0.97 2.88
C PRO A 229 2.24 2.02 3.74
N LEU A 230 3.51 2.26 3.41
CA LEU A 230 4.33 3.26 4.05
C LEU A 230 4.24 4.59 3.31
N GLN A 231 4.03 5.66 4.07
CA GLN A 231 3.91 7.02 3.57
C GLN A 231 5.16 7.82 3.90
N ASP A 232 5.50 8.76 3.00
CA ASP A 232 6.61 9.69 3.19
C ASP A 232 7.94 9.02 3.58
N GLY A 233 8.26 7.90 2.91
CA GLY A 233 9.46 7.11 3.18
C GLY A 233 10.77 7.82 2.88
N GLY A 234 10.74 8.82 2.00
CA GLY A 234 11.86 9.73 1.71
C GLY A 234 11.75 11.11 2.37
N PHE A 235 10.79 11.30 3.29
CA PHE A 235 10.63 12.54 4.09
C PHE A 235 10.37 13.84 3.31
N GLU A 236 10.17 13.78 1.99
CA GLU A 236 9.96 14.96 1.14
C GLU A 236 8.69 15.75 1.51
N ALA A 237 7.67 15.08 2.05
CA ALA A 237 6.43 15.73 2.48
C ALA A 237 6.55 16.50 3.80
N GLN A 238 7.67 16.37 4.53
CA GLN A 238 7.89 17.07 5.78
C GLN A 238 8.13 18.57 5.52
N GLY A 239 7.22 19.43 6.00
CA GLY A 239 7.30 20.88 5.78
C GLY A 239 8.30 21.63 6.66
N THR A 240 8.81 20.99 7.72
CA THR A 240 9.72 21.62 8.70
C THR A 240 10.87 20.67 9.05
N SER A 241 11.86 21.16 9.81
CA SER A 241 12.95 20.34 10.33
C SER A 241 12.53 19.42 11.49
N SER A 242 11.31 19.56 12.01
CA SER A 242 10.77 18.63 13.01
C SER A 242 10.06 17.47 12.32
N VAL A 243 10.28 16.26 12.81
CA VAL A 243 9.53 15.08 12.35
C VAL A 243 8.06 15.25 12.71
N SER A 244 7.21 15.10 11.71
CA SER A 244 5.76 15.16 11.84
C SER A 244 5.10 13.92 11.25
N GLN A 245 3.78 13.80 11.44
CA GLN A 245 3.00 12.71 10.87
C GLN A 245 3.27 12.58 9.35
N PRO A 246 3.34 11.37 8.80
CA PRO A 246 2.89 10.10 9.39
C PRO A 246 3.91 9.41 10.32
N TRP A 247 5.10 9.98 10.48
CA TRP A 247 6.15 9.43 11.35
C TRP A 247 5.93 9.84 12.81
N ASN A 248 6.10 8.87 13.71
CA ASN A 248 6.18 9.07 15.14
C ASN A 248 7.64 9.06 15.58
N VAL A 249 7.94 9.79 16.65
CA VAL A 249 9.25 9.80 17.31
C VAL A 249 9.21 8.95 18.57
N GLU A 250 10.25 8.16 18.80
CA GLU A 250 10.45 7.38 20.03
C GLU A 250 11.77 7.78 20.69
N GLY A 251 11.80 7.84 22.01
CA GLY A 251 12.99 8.19 22.78
C GLY A 251 13.18 9.70 22.99
N PRO A 252 14.03 10.09 23.95
CA PRO A 252 14.16 11.49 24.39
C PRO A 252 15.08 12.34 23.51
N ASP A 253 16.01 11.74 22.76
CA ASP A 253 17.00 12.52 22.01
C ASP A 253 16.41 13.10 20.70
N ALA A 254 17.16 13.98 20.05
CA ALA A 254 16.66 14.71 18.89
C ALA A 254 16.43 13.82 17.66
N LYS A 255 15.31 14.07 16.97
CA LYS A 255 15.01 13.57 15.62
C LYS A 255 14.63 14.75 14.75
N VAL A 256 15.33 14.93 13.64
CA VAL A 256 15.15 16.07 12.75
C VAL A 256 15.04 15.63 11.30
N ILE A 257 14.41 16.45 10.49
CA ILE A 257 14.43 16.35 9.03
C ILE A 257 15.56 17.25 8.53
N SER A 258 16.57 16.64 7.93
CA SER A 258 17.68 17.33 7.29
C SER A 258 17.29 17.68 5.86
N THR A 259 17.46 18.95 5.47
CA THR A 259 17.17 19.45 4.11
C THR A 259 18.43 19.62 3.25
N SER A 260 19.53 18.96 3.62
CA SER A 260 20.77 19.03 2.84
C SER A 260 20.73 18.01 1.70
N ALA A 261 20.88 18.47 0.47
CA ALA A 261 20.95 17.61 -0.71
C ALA A 261 22.10 16.58 -0.66
N HIS A 262 23.13 16.84 0.16
CA HIS A 262 24.26 15.91 0.39
C HIS A 262 24.01 14.96 1.57
N GLY A 263 22.90 15.16 2.28
CA GLY A 263 22.48 14.34 3.41
C GLY A 263 21.46 13.28 3.04
N ALA A 264 20.72 13.42 1.93
CA ALA A 264 19.70 12.48 1.48
C ALA A 264 20.27 11.40 0.54
N ASN A 265 19.66 10.23 0.53
CA ASN A 265 19.89 9.16 -0.43
C ASN A 265 19.24 9.50 -1.78
N SER A 266 18.01 10.02 -1.73
CA SER A 266 17.32 10.60 -2.88
C SER A 266 16.55 11.86 -2.49
N GLY A 267 16.16 12.66 -3.48
CA GLY A 267 15.46 13.91 -3.21
C GLY A 267 16.32 14.95 -2.48
N SER A 268 15.70 15.67 -1.56
CA SER A 268 16.30 16.81 -0.84
C SER A 268 16.28 16.66 0.68
N LYS A 269 15.57 15.64 1.20
CA LYS A 269 15.33 15.45 2.63
C LYS A 269 15.68 14.04 3.08
N SER A 270 16.07 13.94 4.34
CA SER A 270 16.23 12.67 5.06
C SER A 270 15.92 12.90 6.53
N ALA A 271 15.61 11.84 7.27
CA ALA A 271 15.53 11.92 8.72
C ALA A 271 16.89 11.67 9.36
N VAL A 272 17.19 12.38 10.45
CA VAL A 272 18.41 12.20 11.24
C VAL A 272 18.03 12.00 12.70
N LEU A 273 18.47 10.89 13.27
CA LEU A 273 18.36 10.58 14.69
C LEU A 273 19.73 10.84 15.31
N SER A 274 19.77 11.63 16.38
CA SER A 274 21.00 11.98 17.08
C SER A 274 20.92 11.53 18.52
N SER A 275 22.03 10.98 19.04
CA SER A 275 22.21 10.68 20.47
C SER A 275 23.43 11.47 20.96
N PRO A 276 23.30 12.37 21.95
CA PRO A 276 24.42 13.18 22.45
C PRO A 276 25.40 12.39 23.33
N GLY A 277 25.11 11.13 23.66
CA GLY A 277 25.96 10.25 24.47
C GLY A 277 25.22 9.46 25.54
N THR A 278 23.93 9.70 25.73
CA THR A 278 23.04 8.92 26.60
C THR A 278 22.77 7.54 26.00
N ARG A 279 22.75 6.48 26.82
CA ARG A 279 22.43 5.10 26.36
C ARG A 279 20.93 4.85 26.36
N VAL A 280 20.20 5.58 25.53
CA VAL A 280 18.73 5.51 25.43
C VAL A 280 18.29 5.11 24.03
N TRP A 281 17.11 4.48 23.93
CA TRP A 281 16.51 4.11 22.66
C TRP A 281 16.03 5.36 21.93
N ASN A 282 16.30 5.44 20.63
CA ASN A 282 15.82 6.49 19.75
C ASN A 282 15.36 5.88 18.43
N ALA A 283 14.14 6.18 17.99
CA ALA A 283 13.62 5.65 16.74
C ALA A 283 12.62 6.57 16.06
N LEU A 284 12.38 6.27 14.78
CA LEU A 284 11.17 6.66 14.07
C LEU A 284 10.30 5.43 13.88
N SER A 285 8.98 5.62 13.97
CA SER A 285 8.03 4.56 13.69
C SER A 285 6.79 5.05 12.96
N GLN A 286 6.19 4.19 12.16
CA GLN A 286 4.98 4.50 11.41
C GLN A 286 4.05 3.27 11.42
N PRO A 287 2.80 3.41 11.90
CA PRO A 287 1.81 2.38 11.70
C PRO A 287 1.44 2.31 10.22
N ILE A 288 1.58 1.15 9.62
CA ILE A 288 1.28 0.92 8.20
C ILE A 288 0.17 -0.12 8.06
N PRO A 289 -0.83 0.11 7.19
CA PRO A 289 -1.85 -0.87 6.89
C PRO A 289 -1.24 -2.05 6.12
N VAL A 290 -1.61 -3.28 6.49
CA VAL A 290 -1.22 -4.49 5.77
C VAL A 290 -2.43 -5.39 5.59
N ARG A 291 -2.37 -6.28 4.61
CA ARG A 291 -3.34 -7.35 4.43
C ARG A 291 -2.96 -8.53 5.33
N PRO A 292 -3.90 -9.19 6.02
CA PRO A 292 -3.61 -10.42 6.75
C PRO A 292 -2.99 -11.49 5.85
N HIS A 293 -2.18 -12.35 6.43
CA HIS A 293 -1.51 -13.51 5.84
C HIS A 293 -0.70 -13.20 4.57
N THR A 294 -0.23 -11.97 4.45
CA THR A 294 0.46 -11.50 3.25
C THR A 294 1.94 -11.35 3.57
N ASN A 295 2.79 -11.88 2.68
CA ASN A 295 4.23 -11.65 2.77
C ASN A 295 4.56 -10.25 2.26
N TYR A 296 5.50 -9.61 2.92
CA TYR A 296 5.98 -8.28 2.59
C TYR A 296 7.51 -8.25 2.69
N VAL A 297 8.09 -7.24 2.05
CA VAL A 297 9.47 -6.83 2.21
C VAL A 297 9.48 -5.35 2.56
N ILE A 298 10.13 -5.00 3.66
CA ILE A 298 10.45 -3.61 4.00
C ILE A 298 11.92 -3.34 3.67
N THR A 299 12.18 -2.27 2.93
CA THR A 299 13.53 -1.79 2.60
C THR A 299 13.73 -0.37 3.08
N GLY A 300 14.96 0.02 3.36
CA GLY A 300 15.31 1.40 3.66
C GLY A 300 16.80 1.64 3.47
N PHE A 301 17.18 2.90 3.31
CA PHE A 301 18.56 3.33 3.17
C PHE A 301 19.02 3.98 4.47
N PHE A 302 20.14 3.51 5.01
CA PHE A 302 20.69 3.98 6.28
C PHE A 302 22.14 4.43 6.16
N ARG A 303 22.47 5.51 6.87
CA ARG A 303 23.84 5.93 7.14
C ARG A 303 24.00 6.17 8.62
N THR A 304 25.06 5.68 9.24
CA THR A 304 25.32 5.86 10.68
C THR A 304 26.71 6.41 10.89
N SER A 305 26.95 7.05 12.04
CA SER A 305 28.32 7.34 12.47
C SER A 305 29.09 6.05 12.73
N SER A 306 30.43 6.12 12.64
CA SER A 306 31.33 4.96 12.75
C SER A 306 31.29 4.26 14.11
N ASN A 307 30.79 4.94 15.15
CA ASN A 307 30.63 4.40 16.50
C ASN A 307 29.26 3.73 16.75
N VAL A 308 28.34 3.70 15.77
CA VAL A 308 27.07 2.95 15.87
C VAL A 308 27.31 1.51 15.46
N ASN A 309 27.56 0.64 16.45
CA ASN A 309 27.81 -0.79 16.20
C ASN A 309 26.52 -1.61 15.99
N THR A 310 25.37 -1.09 16.43
CA THR A 310 24.08 -1.77 16.31
C THR A 310 22.95 -0.75 16.21
N ALA A 311 22.31 -0.76 15.05
CA ALA A 311 21.06 -0.11 14.72
C ALA A 311 20.05 -1.19 14.27
N PHE A 312 18.78 -0.84 14.28
CA PHE A 312 17.66 -1.77 14.14
C PHE A 312 16.69 -1.22 13.10
N PHE A 313 16.26 -2.08 12.18
CA PHE A 313 15.26 -1.76 11.18
C PHE A 313 14.32 -2.93 10.96
N GLY A 314 13.02 -2.68 10.89
CA GLY A 314 12.05 -3.75 10.64
C GLY A 314 10.61 -3.34 10.94
N VAL A 315 9.82 -4.33 11.35
CA VAL A 315 8.42 -4.17 11.73
C VAL A 315 8.11 -4.79 13.09
N ARG A 316 7.22 -4.16 13.85
CA ARG A 316 6.63 -4.71 15.07
C ARG A 316 5.20 -5.18 14.74
N LEU A 317 4.92 -6.44 15.04
CA LEU A 317 3.60 -7.04 14.86
C LEU A 317 2.84 -6.97 16.19
N PRO A 318 1.58 -6.50 16.21
CA PRO A 318 0.74 -6.56 17.40
C PRO A 318 0.67 -7.99 17.99
N GLY A 319 0.83 -8.10 19.30
CA GLY A 319 0.76 -9.39 20.01
C GLY A 319 1.98 -10.30 19.83
N VAL A 320 2.98 -9.91 19.03
CA VAL A 320 4.25 -10.63 18.91
C VAL A 320 5.30 -9.92 19.76
N GLN A 321 5.93 -10.66 20.69
CA GLN A 321 6.88 -10.08 21.64
C GLN A 321 8.15 -9.54 20.95
N LEU A 322 8.64 -10.24 19.92
CA LEU A 322 9.87 -9.87 19.22
C LEU A 322 9.55 -9.22 17.87
N PRO A 323 10.18 -8.08 17.53
CA PRO A 323 10.08 -7.51 16.19
C PRO A 323 10.64 -8.45 15.12
N VAL A 324 10.14 -8.31 13.89
CA VAL A 324 10.79 -8.87 12.71
C VAL A 324 11.71 -7.79 12.17
N GLU A 325 13.01 -7.93 12.43
CA GLU A 325 14.00 -6.88 12.23
C GLU A 325 15.34 -7.42 11.74
N SER A 326 16.14 -6.52 11.16
CA SER A 326 17.55 -6.73 10.89
C SER A 326 18.37 -5.75 11.73
N HIS A 327 19.49 -6.24 12.24
CA HIS A 327 20.48 -5.44 12.94
C HIS A 327 21.61 -5.08 11.99
N PHE A 328 22.10 -3.85 12.06
CA PHE A 328 23.21 -3.41 11.25
C PHE A 328 24.14 -2.49 12.04
N GLY A 329 25.43 -2.49 11.71
CA GLY A 329 26.42 -1.65 12.37
C GLY A 329 26.68 -0.36 11.61
N PRO A 330 27.95 0.11 11.56
CA PRO A 330 28.31 1.27 10.77
C PRO A 330 27.85 1.09 9.33
N ALA A 331 26.92 1.94 8.90
CA ALA A 331 26.35 1.92 7.56
C ALA A 331 26.69 3.23 6.82
N PRO A 332 27.04 3.16 5.53
CA PRO A 332 27.39 1.94 4.79
C PRO A 332 28.73 1.37 5.29
N GLY A 333 28.92 0.05 5.15
CA GLY A 333 30.19 -0.61 5.49
C GLY A 333 31.39 -0.11 4.67
N TRP A 334 31.14 0.57 3.55
CA TRP A 334 32.14 1.29 2.75
C TRP A 334 31.51 2.49 2.05
N CYS A 335 32.09 3.68 2.20
CA CYS A 335 31.72 4.91 1.52
C CYS A 335 32.97 5.47 0.82
N PRO A 336 33.03 5.51 -0.52
CA PRO A 336 34.12 6.21 -1.19
C PRO A 336 34.07 7.70 -0.84
N SER A 337 35.24 8.32 -0.65
CA SER A 337 35.36 9.75 -0.26
C SER A 337 34.71 10.70 -1.28
N THR A 338 34.50 10.24 -2.51
CA THR A 338 33.86 10.97 -3.60
C THR A 338 32.33 10.90 -3.57
N THR A 339 31.72 10.10 -2.68
CA THR A 339 30.25 9.92 -2.61
C THR A 339 29.74 10.25 -1.20
N PRO A 340 29.64 11.54 -0.84
CA PRO A 340 29.20 11.98 0.50
C PRO A 340 27.75 11.55 0.86
N THR A 341 26.99 11.06 -0.11
CA THR A 341 25.63 10.51 0.00
C THR A 341 25.60 8.98 0.12
N CYS A 342 26.68 8.31 0.54
CA CYS A 342 26.64 6.85 0.58
C CYS A 342 25.74 6.34 1.72
N TYR A 343 24.74 5.55 1.35
CA TYR A 343 23.79 4.88 2.23
C TYR A 343 23.90 3.36 2.00
N GLY A 344 23.70 2.57 3.06
CA GLY A 344 23.53 1.12 2.98
C GLY A 344 22.04 0.76 2.95
N GLN A 345 21.64 -0.06 1.97
CA GLN A 345 20.27 -0.59 1.94
C GLN A 345 20.14 -1.76 2.91
N ILE A 346 19.12 -1.72 3.77
CA ILE A 346 18.71 -2.84 4.62
C ILE A 346 17.35 -3.34 4.13
N THR A 347 17.20 -4.66 4.08
CA THR A 347 15.99 -5.34 3.58
C THR A 347 15.54 -6.38 4.60
N VAL A 348 14.26 -6.36 4.95
CA VAL A 348 13.66 -7.28 5.94
C VAL A 348 12.38 -7.88 5.38
N PRO A 349 12.34 -9.19 5.08
CA PRO A 349 11.09 -9.86 4.76
C PRO A 349 10.25 -10.08 6.04
N PHE A 350 8.93 -9.97 5.95
CA PHE A 350 8.01 -10.29 7.04
C PHE A 350 6.67 -10.80 6.51
N ASN A 351 5.97 -11.64 7.29
CA ASN A 351 4.56 -11.97 7.04
C ASN A 351 3.68 -11.22 8.03
N SER A 352 2.57 -10.65 7.59
CA SER A 352 1.67 -9.88 8.46
C SER A 352 0.92 -10.72 9.50
N GLY A 353 0.87 -12.05 9.36
CA GLY A 353 0.04 -12.92 10.20
C GLY A 353 -1.43 -12.51 10.13
N ASN A 354 -2.16 -12.57 11.24
CA ASN A 354 -3.56 -12.11 11.27
C ASN A 354 -3.73 -10.58 11.29
N ASN A 355 -2.63 -9.82 11.24
CA ASN A 355 -2.67 -8.38 11.47
C ASN A 355 -3.14 -7.61 10.23
N THR A 356 -3.93 -6.56 10.47
CA THR A 356 -4.31 -5.56 9.45
C THR A 356 -3.47 -4.29 9.53
N THR A 357 -2.59 -4.20 10.54
CA THR A 357 -1.69 -3.08 10.76
C THR A 357 -0.43 -3.61 11.45
N VAL A 358 0.72 -3.12 11.03
CA VAL A 358 2.01 -3.35 11.69
C VAL A 358 2.71 -2.00 11.87
N THR A 359 3.74 -1.94 12.72
CA THR A 359 4.51 -0.71 12.92
C THR A 359 5.89 -0.87 12.29
N ALA A 360 6.14 -0.18 11.18
CA ALA A 360 7.49 -0.03 10.64
C ALA A 360 8.31 0.86 11.58
N PHE A 361 9.58 0.54 11.79
CA PHE A 361 10.46 1.35 12.63
C PHE A 361 11.92 1.26 12.18
N ALA A 362 12.67 2.30 12.51
CA ALA A 362 14.12 2.37 12.39
C ALA A 362 14.69 3.14 13.58
N GLY A 363 15.67 2.57 14.28
CA GLY A 363 16.22 3.19 15.48
C GLY A 363 17.54 2.61 15.94
N PHE A 364 18.14 3.23 16.94
CA PHE A 364 19.34 2.72 17.60
C PHE A 364 19.35 3.12 19.08
N TRP A 365 20.09 2.36 19.88
CA TRP A 365 20.42 2.75 21.25
C TRP A 365 21.65 3.65 21.23
N GLY A 366 21.60 4.78 21.94
CA GLY A 366 22.77 5.64 22.07
C GLY A 366 23.97 4.87 22.66
N VAL A 367 25.17 5.21 22.21
CA VAL A 367 26.38 4.37 22.40
C VAL A 367 27.33 4.87 23.47
N GLY A 368 26.92 5.84 24.31
CA GLY A 368 27.79 6.44 25.33
C GLY A 368 28.61 7.64 24.84
N THR A 369 28.57 7.95 23.55
CA THR A 369 29.23 9.10 22.91
C THR A 369 28.32 9.69 21.82
N PRO A 370 28.57 10.92 21.33
CA PRO A 370 27.81 11.49 20.23
C PRO A 370 27.75 10.54 19.03
N ALA A 371 26.53 10.25 18.57
CA ALA A 371 26.29 9.36 17.45
C ALA A 371 25.06 9.81 16.66
N HIS A 372 25.01 9.47 15.37
CA HIS A 372 23.87 9.80 14.52
C HIS A 372 23.55 8.69 13.53
N MET A 373 22.29 8.65 13.11
CA MET A 373 21.79 7.81 12.03
C MET A 373 20.93 8.65 11.09
N SER A 374 21.30 8.71 9.82
CA SER A 374 20.47 9.21 8.72
C SER A 374 19.64 8.06 8.13
N ILE A 375 18.38 8.35 7.81
CA ILE A 375 17.38 7.40 7.30
C ILE A 375 16.74 8.02 6.07
N ASP A 376 16.59 7.23 5.02
CA ASP A 376 15.93 7.67 3.80
C ASP A 376 15.31 6.49 3.02
N ASP A 377 14.43 6.81 2.06
CA ASP A 377 13.86 5.89 1.08
C ASP A 377 13.26 4.59 1.65
N ILE A 378 12.57 4.68 2.78
CA ILE A 378 11.87 3.52 3.33
C ILE A 378 10.70 3.14 2.42
N LYS A 379 10.56 1.84 2.11
CA LYS A 379 9.49 1.29 1.26
C LYS A 379 9.00 -0.03 1.84
N VAL A 380 7.70 -0.30 1.71
CA VAL A 380 7.09 -1.58 2.10
C VAL A 380 6.32 -2.12 0.92
N LEU A 381 6.65 -3.34 0.51
CA LEU A 381 6.18 -3.98 -0.70
C LEU A 381 5.56 -5.32 -0.33
N SER A 382 4.38 -5.64 -0.84
CA SER A 382 3.87 -7.01 -0.78
C SER A 382 4.73 -7.89 -1.68
N SER A 383 5.20 -9.03 -1.17
CA SER A 383 6.04 -10.02 -1.88
C SER A 383 5.24 -11.22 -2.38
#